data_AF-A0A6A5HF32-F1
#
_entry.id   AF-A0A6A5HF32-F1
#
_cell.length_a   1.000
_cell.length_b   1.000
_cell.length_c   1.000
_cell.angle_alpha   90.00
_cell.angle_beta   90.00
_cell.angle_gamma   90.00
#
_symmetry.space_group_name_H-M   'P 1'
#
loop_
_entity.id
_entity.type
_entity.pdbx_description
1 polymer ?
#
loop_
_entity_poly.entity_id
_entity_poly.type
_entity_poly.pdbx_seq_one_letter_code
_entity_poly.pdbx_strand_id
1 'polypeptide(L)'
;MPSSSNYCLTPEEVPITYTLGPVSDLGLPADTCSTRLSCPSGTAARVNAVGIGYINGNGDGSPTLVYCSESDGNWYADVDGHVDPVMDIACQYP
;
A
#
# COMPACT_ATOMS: atom_id res chain seq x y z
N MET A 1 -21.50 1.17 20.80
CA MET A 1 -20.26 0.49 20.37
C MET A 1 -19.70 1.28 19.21
N PRO A 2 -18.40 1.64 19.17
CA PRO A 2 -17.83 2.18 17.94
C PRO A 2 -18.06 1.15 16.82
N SER A 3 -18.49 1.58 15.63
CA SER A 3 -18.87 0.63 14.59
C SER A 3 -17.64 -0.16 14.16
N SER A 4 -17.80 -1.47 14.02
CA SER A 4 -16.76 -2.39 13.53
C SER A 4 -16.41 -2.18 12.05
N SER A 5 -16.93 -1.11 11.42
CA SER A 5 -16.83 -0.83 9.98
C SER A 5 -15.62 0.01 9.61
N ASN A 6 -14.83 0.51 10.58
CA ASN A 6 -13.74 1.45 10.30
C ASN A 6 -12.42 1.09 10.99
N TYR A 7 -12.30 -0.13 11.53
CA TYR A 7 -11.05 -0.54 12.15
C TYR A 7 -10.05 -1.00 11.09
N CYS A 8 -8.79 -0.59 11.26
CA CYS A 8 -7.66 -1.09 10.50
C CYS A 8 -7.15 -2.39 11.12
N LEU A 9 -6.78 -3.34 10.28
CA LEU A 9 -6.06 -4.54 10.70
C LEU A 9 -4.68 -4.17 11.23
N THR A 10 -4.20 -4.95 12.21
CA THR A 10 -2.85 -4.82 12.74
C THR A 10 -1.80 -5.43 11.80
N PRO A 11 -0.51 -5.07 11.95
CA PRO A 11 0.57 -5.69 11.17
C PRO A 11 0.70 -7.21 11.38
N GLU A 12 0.20 -7.76 12.48
CA GLU A 12 0.20 -9.21 12.74
C GLU A 12 -0.90 -9.94 11.94
N GLU A 13 -1.98 -9.23 11.61
CA GLU A 13 -3.11 -9.74 10.82
C GLU A 13 -2.89 -9.57 9.31
N VAL A 14 -1.99 -8.67 8.90
CA VAL A 14 -1.64 -8.42 7.50
C VAL A 14 -0.18 -8.84 7.26
N PRO A 15 0.08 -9.99 6.61
CA PRO A 15 1.43 -10.41 6.33
C PRO A 15 2.09 -9.46 5.31
N ILE A 16 2.94 -8.54 5.79
CA ILE A 16 3.73 -7.66 4.92
C ILE A 16 5.05 -8.34 4.60
N THR A 17 5.30 -8.61 3.31
CA THR A 17 6.59 -9.11 2.84
C THR A 17 7.29 -8.01 2.07
N TYR A 18 8.47 -7.61 2.52
CA TYR A 18 9.31 -6.64 1.82
C TYR A 18 10.31 -7.36 0.91
N THR A 19 10.51 -6.81 -0.27
CA THR A 19 11.52 -7.23 -1.24
C THR A 19 12.42 -6.04 -1.52
N LEU A 20 13.71 -6.18 -1.19
CA LEU A 20 14.74 -5.23 -1.62
C LEU A 20 15.17 -5.59 -3.04
N GLY A 21 15.23 -4.59 -3.92
CA GLY A 21 15.66 -4.78 -5.29
C GLY A 21 14.72 -4.15 -6.31
N PRO A 22 15.07 -4.24 -7.60
CA PRO A 22 14.29 -3.62 -8.66
C PRO A 22 12.89 -4.22 -8.73
N VAL A 23 11.88 -3.36 -8.84
CA VAL A 23 10.49 -3.78 -9.09
C VAL A 23 10.27 -3.83 -10.60
N SER A 24 10.16 -5.04 -11.13
CA SER A 24 10.01 -5.29 -12.58
C SER A 24 8.85 -4.51 -13.21
N ASP A 25 7.73 -4.39 -12.49
CA ASP A 25 6.49 -3.80 -13.01
C ASP A 25 6.61 -2.28 -13.25
N LEU A 26 7.53 -1.60 -12.54
CA LEU A 26 7.72 -0.15 -12.61
C LEU A 26 9.13 0.28 -13.05
N GLY A 27 10.04 -0.66 -13.30
CA GLY A 27 11.41 -0.35 -13.70
C GLY A 27 12.20 0.44 -12.66
N LEU A 28 11.89 0.23 -11.37
CA LEU A 28 12.49 0.99 -10.27
C LEU A 28 13.98 0.66 -10.07
N PRO A 29 14.78 1.62 -9.55
CA PRO A 29 16.17 1.39 -9.19
C PRO A 29 16.37 0.21 -8.23
N ALA A 30 17.56 -0.39 -8.26
CA ALA A 30 17.87 -1.60 -7.49
C ALA A 30 17.97 -1.37 -5.97
N ASP A 31 18.12 -0.12 -5.54
CA ASP A 31 18.13 0.31 -4.15
C ASP A 31 16.72 0.53 -3.58
N THR A 32 15.66 0.28 -4.34
CA THR A 32 14.28 0.40 -3.85
C THR A 32 13.88 -0.75 -2.92
N CYS A 33 13.27 -0.41 -1.77
CA CYS A 33 12.51 -1.37 -0.97
C CYS A 33 11.06 -1.38 -1.43
N SER A 34 10.47 -2.56 -1.64
CA SER A 34 9.08 -2.67 -2.10
C SER A 34 8.30 -3.73 -1.34
N THR A 35 6.99 -3.61 -1.34
CA THR A 35 6.05 -4.62 -0.86
C THR A 35 4.79 -4.59 -1.71
N ARG A 36 4.05 -5.70 -1.73
CA ARG A 36 2.71 -5.74 -2.33
C ARG A 36 1.69 -5.91 -1.21
N LEU A 37 0.88 -4.89 -1.01
CA LEU A 37 -0.20 -4.91 -0.02
C LEU A 37 -1.37 -5.74 -0.55
N SER A 38 -1.51 -6.94 -0.01
CA SER A 38 -2.67 -7.80 -0.24
C SER A 38 -3.46 -7.91 1.06
N CYS A 39 -4.74 -7.52 1.02
CA CYS A 39 -5.60 -7.53 2.19
C CYS A 39 -6.33 -8.87 2.38
N PRO A 40 -6.50 -9.37 3.61
CA PRO A 40 -7.33 -10.53 3.89
C PRO A 40 -8.78 -10.36 3.42
N SER A 41 -9.44 -11.48 3.12
CA SER A 41 -10.85 -11.47 2.70
C SER A 41 -11.75 -10.72 3.70
N GLY A 42 -12.63 -9.87 3.18
CA GLY A 42 -13.51 -9.03 3.98
C GLY A 42 -12.95 -7.65 4.34
N THR A 43 -11.70 -7.37 3.97
CA THR A 43 -11.07 -6.05 4.08
C THR A 43 -10.65 -5.51 2.71
N ALA A 44 -10.47 -4.19 2.64
CA ALA A 44 -10.02 -3.47 1.46
C ALA A 44 -8.73 -2.70 1.76
N ALA A 45 -7.86 -2.59 0.76
CA ALA A 45 -6.67 -1.75 0.83
C ALA A 45 -7.08 -0.27 0.92
N ARG A 46 -6.47 0.43 1.87
CA ARG A 46 -6.59 1.87 2.10
C ARG A 46 -5.20 2.48 2.04
N VAL A 47 -5.06 3.53 1.25
CA VAL A 47 -3.79 4.23 1.05
C VAL A 47 -3.98 5.68 1.45
N ASN A 48 -3.19 6.18 2.41
CA ASN A 48 -3.22 7.59 2.80
C ASN A 48 -2.22 8.37 1.94
N ALA A 49 -2.70 8.88 0.80
CA ALA A 49 -1.89 9.64 -0.14
C ALA A 49 -1.68 11.09 0.35
N VAL A 50 -0.44 11.57 0.26
CA VAL A 50 -0.04 12.89 0.74
C VAL A 50 -0.82 13.98 0.01
N GLY A 51 -1.55 14.80 0.75
CA GLY A 51 -2.35 15.90 0.20
C GLY A 51 -3.70 15.50 -0.40
N ILE A 52 -4.02 14.20 -0.46
CA ILE A 52 -5.29 13.66 -0.97
C ILE A 52 -6.11 13.05 0.17
N GLY A 53 -5.45 12.32 1.09
CA GLY A 53 -6.08 11.54 2.13
C GLY A 53 -6.28 10.08 1.72
N TYR A 54 -7.20 9.39 2.40
CA TYR A 54 -7.43 7.96 2.18
C TYR A 54 -8.14 7.68 0.85
N ILE A 55 -7.47 6.91 0.00
CA ILE A 55 -8.01 6.32 -1.23
C ILE A 55 -8.07 4.80 -1.12
N ASN A 56 -8.81 4.15 -2.03
CA ASN A 56 -8.76 2.69 -2.17
C ASN A 56 -7.42 2.28 -2.79
N GLY A 57 -6.98 1.05 -2.53
CA GLY A 57 -6.00 0.38 -3.38
C GLY A 57 -6.59 -0.01 -4.74
N ASN A 58 -5.93 -0.94 -5.45
CA ASN A 58 -6.29 -1.28 -6.83
C ASN A 58 -7.75 -1.72 -6.95
N GLY A 59 -8.48 -1.10 -7.88
CA GLY A 59 -9.90 -1.35 -8.11
C GLY A 59 -10.21 -2.74 -8.67
N ASP A 60 -9.21 -3.41 -9.26
CA ASP A 60 -9.31 -4.78 -9.78
C ASP A 60 -9.13 -5.87 -8.69
N GLY A 61 -8.82 -5.47 -7.46
CA GLY A 61 -8.57 -6.38 -6.33
C GLY A 61 -7.19 -7.02 -6.33
N SER A 62 -6.31 -6.66 -7.26
CA SER A 62 -4.91 -7.06 -7.22
C SER A 62 -4.17 -6.38 -6.05
N PRO A 63 -3.05 -6.95 -5.57
CA PRO A 63 -2.25 -6.31 -4.53
C PRO A 63 -1.69 -4.95 -4.99
N THR A 64 -1.84 -3.92 -4.16
CA THR A 64 -1.27 -2.60 -4.41
C THR A 64 0.24 -2.62 -4.17
N LEU A 65 1.03 -2.19 -5.15
CA LEU A 65 2.47 -2.05 -4.99
C LEU A 65 2.78 -0.82 -4.15
N VAL A 66 3.62 -0.99 -3.14
CA VAL A 66 4.10 0.09 -2.27
C VAL A 66 5.62 0.01 -2.20
N TYR A 67 6.30 1.14 -2.36
CA TYR A 67 7.77 1.14 -2.41
C TYR A 67 8.38 2.43 -1.85
N CYS A 68 9.64 2.33 -1.41
CA CYS A 68 10.46 3.42 -0.91
C CYS A 68 11.49 3.83 -1.96
N SER A 69 11.50 5.10 -2.33
CA SER A 69 12.56 5.69 -3.14
C SER A 69 13.71 6.12 -2.24
N GLU A 70 14.85 5.42 -2.30
CA GLU A 70 16.04 5.82 -1.54
C GLU A 70 16.63 7.16 -2.03
N SER A 71 16.28 7.60 -3.25
CA SER A 71 16.75 8.87 -3.82
C SER A 71 16.14 10.09 -3.13
N ASP A 72 14.88 10.00 -2.69
CA ASP A 72 14.15 11.10 -2.08
C ASP A 72 13.64 10.79 -0.65
N GLY A 73 13.78 9.54 -0.20
CA GLY A 73 13.40 9.08 1.13
C GLY A 73 11.89 8.95 1.35
N ASN A 74 11.08 8.96 0.29
CA ASN A 74 9.62 8.88 0.39
C ASN A 74 9.09 7.52 -0.01
N TRP A 75 7.93 7.20 0.56
CA TRP A 75 7.12 6.05 0.18
C TRP A 75 6.10 6.44 -0.87
N TYR A 76 5.85 5.52 -1.78
CA TYR A 76 4.92 5.65 -2.88
C TYR A 76 4.03 4.41 -2.96
N ALA A 77 2.79 4.59 -3.42
CA ALA A 77 1.92 3.50 -3.83
C ALA A 77 1.53 3.68 -5.29
N ASP A 78 1.51 2.58 -6.03
CA ASP A 78 0.92 2.51 -7.37
C ASP A 78 -0.50 1.94 -7.25
N VAL A 79 -1.48 2.82 -7.45
CA VAL A 79 -2.91 2.52 -7.40
C VAL A 79 -3.48 2.67 -8.80
N ASP A 80 -3.90 1.56 -9.40
CA ASP A 80 -4.48 1.51 -10.76
C ASP A 80 -3.61 2.21 -11.83
N GLY A 81 -2.28 2.17 -11.68
CA GLY A 81 -1.32 2.82 -12.58
C GLY A 81 -1.03 4.28 -12.23
N HIS A 82 -1.57 4.79 -11.12
CA HIS A 82 -1.28 6.11 -10.60
C HIS A 82 -0.34 6.03 -9.39
N VAL A 83 0.81 6.70 -9.50
CA VAL A 83 1.82 6.73 -8.45
C VAL A 83 1.63 7.96 -7.58
N ASP A 84 1.29 7.72 -6.32
CA ASP A 84 1.14 8.77 -5.31
C ASP A 84 2.17 8.61 -4.18
N PRO A 85 2.72 9.70 -3.63
CA PRO A 85 3.43 9.65 -2.35
C PRO A 85 2.45 9.32 -1.22
N VAL A 86 2.87 8.48 -0.27
CA VAL A 86 1.99 7.95 0.78
C VAL A 86 2.59 8.10 2.18
N MET A 87 1.73 8.30 3.18
CA MET A 87 2.14 8.34 4.59
C MET A 87 1.94 7.00 5.30
N ASP A 88 0.84 6.32 4.98
CA ASP A 88 0.49 5.03 5.55
C ASP A 88 -0.37 4.22 4.58
N ILE A 89 -0.39 2.92 4.83
CA ILE A 89 -1.22 1.95 4.14
C ILE A 89 -1.87 1.04 5.17
N ALA A 90 -3.09 0.60 4.91
CA ALA A 90 -3.84 -0.25 5.81
C ALA A 90 -4.77 -1.20 5.05
N CYS A 91 -5.15 -2.28 5.72
CA CYS A 91 -6.32 -3.06 5.34
C CYS A 91 -7.45 -2.70 6.30
N GLN A 92 -8.59 -2.27 5.76
CA GLN A 92 -9.73 -1.78 6.54
C GLN A 92 -10.99 -2.55 6.16
N TYR A 93 -11.87 -2.81 7.13
CA TYR A 93 -13.22 -3.29 6.81
C TYR A 93 -14.02 -2.20 6.08
N PRO A 94 -14.93 -2.58 5.18
CA PRO A 94 -15.83 -1.66 4.50
C PRO A 94 -16.93 -1.09 5.42
#